data_AF-A0A0C9TTQ9-F1
#
_entry.id   AF-A0A0C9TTQ9-F1
#
_cell.length_a   1.000
_cell.length_b   1.000
_cell.length_c   1.000
_cell.angle_alpha   90.00
_cell.angle_beta   90.00
_cell.angle_gamma   90.00
#
_symmetry.space_group_name_H-M   'P 1'
#
loop_
_entity.id
_entity.type
_entity.pdbx_description
1 polymer ?
#
loop_
_entity_poly.entity_id
_entity_poly.type
_entity_poly.pdbx_seq_one_letter_code
_entity_poly.pdbx_strand_id
1 'polypeptide(L)' 'SSVLVAEETAQSMRIPISLFATSTGRIIDTHGLLDCGAGANLIDHHFVLKNRLPRTRLAKPLKPRNVDGTENVTIKYT' A
#
# COMPACT_ATOMS: atom_id res chain seq x y z
N SER A 1 15.96 -3.89 6.40
CA SER A 1 15.13 -5.09 6.22
C SER A 1 13.72 -4.64 5.87
N SER A 2 13.11 -5.28 4.86
CA SER A 2 11.74 -5.04 4.39
C SER A 2 10.71 -5.67 5.33
N VAL A 3 9.55 -5.05 5.50
CA VAL A 3 8.43 -5.60 6.29
C VAL A 3 7.25 -5.89 5.36
N LEU A 4 6.67 -7.09 5.50
CA LEU A 4 5.47 -7.53 4.78
C LEU A 4 4.23 -7.03 5.54
N VAL A 5 3.51 -6.06 4.98
CA VAL A 5 2.20 -5.61 5.48
C VAL A 5 1.13 -6.68 5.22
N ALA A 6 1.33 -7.43 4.15
CA ALA A 6 0.69 -8.70 3.87
C ALA A 6 1.75 -9.56 3.16
N GLU A 7 1.75 -10.87 3.44
CA GLU A 7 2.52 -11.82 2.64
C GLU A 7 1.70 -12.19 1.41
N GLU A 8 2.14 -11.70 0.26
CA GLU A 8 1.57 -12.12 -1.01
C GLU A 8 2.12 -13.51 -1.33
N THR A 9 1.23 -14.49 -1.42
CA THR A 9 1.57 -15.85 -1.88
C THR A 9 0.89 -16.09 -3.23
N ALA A 10 1.29 -17.16 -3.93
CA ALA A 10 0.61 -17.58 -5.16
C ALA A 10 -0.90 -17.85 -4.96
N GLN A 11 -1.32 -18.09 -3.71
CA GLN A 11 -2.69 -18.46 -3.33
C GLN A 11 -3.51 -17.25 -2.88
N SER A 12 -2.91 -16.05 -2.87
CA SER A 12 -3.59 -14.82 -2.50
C SER A 12 -4.59 -14.40 -3.58
N MET A 13 -5.76 -13.91 -3.18
CA MET A 13 -6.75 -13.40 -4.12
C MET A 13 -6.31 -12.05 -4.69
N ARG A 14 -6.08 -12.03 -6.01
CA ARG A 14 -5.73 -10.82 -6.75
C ARG A 14 -6.82 -10.48 -7.72
N ILE A 15 -7.23 -9.21 -7.72
CA ILE A 15 -8.20 -8.70 -8.68
C ILE A 15 -7.56 -7.62 -9.54
N PRO A 16 -7.86 -7.58 -10.85
CA PRO A 16 -7.47 -6.45 -11.68
C PRO A 16 -8.18 -5.19 -11.18
N ILE A 17 -7.43 -4.11 -11.00
CA ILE A 17 -7.93 -2.80 -10.56
C ILE A 17 -7.33 -1.70 -11.43
N SER A 18 -8.05 -0.59 -11.52
CA SER A 18 -7.56 0.65 -12.12
C SER A 18 -7.43 1.73 -11.04
N LEU A 19 -6.24 2.27 -10.86
CA LEU A 19 -5.98 3.39 -9.96
C LEU A 19 -6.16 4.70 -10.72
N PHE A 20 -7.07 5.55 -10.26
CA PHE A 20 -7.31 6.87 -10.83
C PHE A 20 -6.63 7.97 -9.99
N ALA A 21 -5.54 8.53 -10.52
CA ALA A 21 -4.83 9.65 -9.90
C ALA A 21 -5.54 10.96 -10.23
N THR A 22 -6.59 11.28 -9.48
CA THR A 22 -7.53 12.39 -9.71
C THR A 22 -6.87 13.73 -10.07
N SER A 23 -5.79 14.11 -9.39
CA SER A 23 -5.10 15.39 -9.63
C SER A 23 -4.34 15.46 -10.97
N THR A 24 -4.11 14.32 -11.63
CA THR A 24 -3.39 14.23 -12.91
C THR A 24 -4.24 13.62 -14.03
N GLY A 25 -5.43 13.09 -13.70
CA GLY A 25 -6.27 12.33 -14.63
C GLY A 25 -5.66 10.99 -15.09
N ARG A 26 -4.51 10.58 -14.54
CA ARG A 26 -3.82 9.36 -14.96
C ARG A 26 -4.52 8.11 -14.42
N ILE A 27 -4.66 7.11 -15.28
CA ILE A 27 -5.14 5.78 -14.94
C ILE A 27 -3.95 4.82 -14.97
N ILE A 28 -3.85 3.96 -13.96
CA ILE A 28 -2.85 2.89 -13.89
C ILE A 28 -3.53 1.58 -13.56
N ASP A 29 -3.45 0.64 -14.49
CA ASP A 29 -3.99 -0.70 -14.31
C ASP A 29 -2.96 -1.58 -13.58
N THR A 30 -3.42 -2.31 -12.58
CA THR A 30 -2.58 -3.20 -11.78
C THR A 30 -3.41 -4.32 -11.13
N HIS A 31 -2.76 -5.18 -10.36
CA HIS A 31 -3.44 -6.20 -9.56
C HIS A 31 -3.38 -5.81 -8.08
N GLY A 32 -4.56 -5.68 -7.46
CA GLY A 32 -4.69 -5.42 -6.03
C GLY A 32 -4.90 -6.73 -5.26
N LEU A 33 -4.35 -6.80 -4.05
CA LEU A 33 -4.69 -7.85 -3.08
C LEU A 33 -6.06 -7.53 -2.46
N LEU A 34 -6.99 -8.49 -2.50
CA LEU A 34 -8.24 -8.37 -1.74
C LEU A 34 -8.01 -8.92 -0.33
N ASP A 35 -7.83 -8.02 0.63
CA ASP A 35 -7.53 -8.35 2.03
C ASP A 35 -8.60 -7.78 2.96
N CYS A 36 -9.46 -8.66 3.51
CA CYS A 36 -10.49 -8.27 4.48
C CYS A 36 -9.94 -7.98 5.88
N GLY A 37 -8.68 -8.33 6.16
CA GLY A 37 -7.99 -8.01 7.41
C GLY A 37 -7.39 -6.61 7.44
N ALA A 38 -7.29 -5.94 6.29
CA ALA A 38 -6.72 -4.60 6.20
C ALA A 38 -7.73 -3.51 6.62
N GLY A 39 -7.36 -2.70 7.61
CA GLY A 39 -8.18 -1.55 8.05
C GLY A 39 -8.13 -0.33 7.12
N ALA A 40 -7.31 -0.35 6.07
CA ALA A 40 -7.15 0.73 5.11
C ALA A 40 -6.66 0.21 3.76
N ASN A 41 -6.95 0.95 2.69
CA ASN A 41 -6.34 0.71 1.38
C ASN A 41 -4.89 1.19 1.40
N LEU A 42 -3.96 0.27 1.16
CA LEU A 42 -2.53 0.53 1.16
C LEU A 42 -1.95 0.28 -0.22
N ILE A 43 -0.91 1.03 -0.55
CA ILE A 43 -0.18 0.92 -1.81
C ILE A 43 1.32 0.92 -1.51
N ASP A 44 2.06 0.07 -2.22
CA ASP A 44 3.51 -0.03 -2.06
C ASP A 44 4.22 1.29 -2.46
N HIS A 45 5.20 1.68 -1.65
CA HIS A 45 5.95 2.92 -1.85
C HIS A 45 6.75 2.91 -3.17
N HIS A 46 7.37 1.78 -3.53
CA HIS A 46 8.15 1.68 -4.77
C HIS A 46 7.24 1.76 -5.99
N PHE A 47 6.05 1.16 -5.93
CA PHE A 47 5.04 1.31 -6.97
C PHE A 47 4.65 2.78 -7.17
N VAL A 48 4.42 3.53 -6.09
CA VAL A 48 4.10 4.96 -6.13
C VAL A 48 5.24 5.76 -6.77
N LEU A 49 6.49 5.50 -6.38
CA LEU A 49 7.68 6.17 -6.95
C LEU A 49 7.86 5.85 -8.44
N LYS A 50 7.84 4.56 -8.81
CA LYS A 50 8.00 4.08 -10.18
C LYS A 50 6.99 4.72 -11.13
N ASN A 51 5.75 4.84 -10.69
CA ASN A 51 4.65 5.36 -11.50
C ASN A 51 4.50 6.90 -11.43
N ARG A 52 5.29 7.57 -10.59
CA ARG A 52 5.21 9.01 -10.32
C ARG A 52 3.80 9.43 -9.90
N LEU A 53 3.19 8.64 -9.01
CA LEU A 53 1.88 8.95 -8.46
C LEU A 53 1.99 10.18 -7.53
N PRO A 54 0.98 11.06 -7.51
CA PRO A 54 0.94 12.20 -6.58
C PRO A 54 1.03 11.73 -5.13
N ARG A 55 1.82 12.45 -4.32
CA ARG A 55 1.99 12.16 -2.89
C ARG A 55 1.82 13.44 -2.09
N THR A 56 1.07 13.34 -1.00
CA THR A 56 0.94 14.41 -0.01
C THR A 56 1.63 13.96 1.27
N ARG A 57 2.52 14.80 1.81
CA ARG A 57 3.18 14.51 3.09
C ARG A 57 2.14 14.61 4.20
N LEU A 58 2.01 13.55 4.99
CA LEU A 58 1.17 13.57 6.18
C LEU A 58 1.82 14.42 7.27
N ALA A 59 1.00 15.16 8.02
CA ALA A 59 1.48 15.97 9.16
C ALA A 59 2.09 15.10 10.28
N LYS A 60 1.59 13.87 10.44
CA LYS A 60 2.13 12.84 11.33
C LYS A 60 2.22 11.51 10.57
N PRO A 61 3.30 10.72 10.74
CA PRO A 61 3.38 9.40 10.14
C PRO A 61 2.24 8.48 10.59
N LEU A 62 1.80 7.58 9.70
CA LEU A 62 0.91 6.49 10.10
C LEU A 62 1.69 5.52 10.99
N LYS A 63 1.06 5.06 12.07
CA LYS A 63 1.59 4.02 12.96
C LYS A 63 0.78 2.74 12.76
N PRO A 64 1.11 1.91 11.76
CA PRO A 64 0.42 0.64 11.57
C PRO A 64 0.65 -0.26 12.79
N ARG A 65 -0.38 -1.03 13.12
CA ARG A 65 -0.31 -2.11 14.10
C ARG A 65 -0.64 -3.41 13.39
N ASN A 66 0.01 -4.48 13.80
CA ASN A 66 -0.33 -5.81 13.32
C ASN A 66 -1.63 -6.30 13.97
N VAL A 67 -2.18 -7.43 13.50
CA VAL A 67 -3.40 -8.04 14.05
C VAL A 67 -3.27 -8.37 15.54
N ASP A 68 -2.07 -8.72 15.99
CA ASP A 68 -1.77 -9.00 17.41
C ASP A 68 -1.63 -7.74 18.28
N GLY A 69 -1.85 -6.55 17.71
CA GLY A 69 -1.79 -5.27 18.41
C GLY A 69 -0.38 -4.72 18.62
N THR A 70 0.67 -5.45 18.22
CA THR A 70 2.05 -4.95 18.27
C THR A 70 2.24 -3.77 17.34
N GLU A 71 3.07 -2.79 17.75
CA GLU A 71 3.48 -1.73 16.83
C GLU A 71 4.25 -2.37 15.67
N ASN A 72 3.90 -1.99 14.45
CA ASN A 72 4.68 -2.39 13.30
C ASN A 72 5.93 -1.51 13.28
N VAL A 73 7.04 -2.05 13.77
CA VAL A 73 8.10 -1.26 14.41
C VAL A 73 8.89 -0.36 13.46
N THR A 74 8.75 -0.42 12.12
CA THR A 74 9.43 0.58 11.29
C THR A 74 8.90 0.73 9.86
N ILE A 75 8.17 1.82 9.60
CA ILE A 75 8.08 2.37 8.23
C ILE A 75 9.36 3.19 7.99
N LYS A 76 10.38 2.60 7.34
CA LYS A 76 11.49 3.38 6.79
C LYS A 76 11.16 3.77 5.35
N TYR A 77 10.81 5.04 5.14
CA TYR A 77 10.83 5.64 3.82
C TYR A 77 12.31 5.80 3.42
N THR A 78 12.83 4.88 2.63
CA THR A 78 14.09 5.05 1.89
C THR A 78 13.77 4.98 0.41
#